data_AF-A0A6I8NIY5-F1
#
_entry.id   AF-A0A6I8NIY5-F1
#
_cell.length_a   1.000
_cell.length_b   1.000
_cell.length_c   1.000
_cell.angle_alpha   90.00
_cell.angle_beta   90.00
_cell.angle_gamma   90.00
#
_symmetry.space_group_name_H-M   'P 1'
#
loop_
_entity.id
_entity.type
_entity.pdbx_description
1 polymer ?
#
loop_
_entity_poly.entity_id
_entity_poly.type
_entity_poly.pdbx_seq_one_letter_code
_entity_poly.pdbx_strand_id
1 'polypeptide(L)'
;MTLIAPVFLTVHSAIFRIPPKIYDISTDMIVNEGTNVTLTCLATGKPEPSISWRHISPSAKPFESGQYLDIYGITRDQAGVYECGAENDVSFPDVKKVQITVNCKSAHF
;
A
#
# COMPACT_ATOMS: atom_id res chain seq x y z
N MET A 1 42.17 -32.57 36.17
CA MET A 1 40.92 -32.93 35.47
C MET A 1 40.11 -31.65 35.30
N THR A 2 40.38 -30.87 34.26
CA THR A 2 39.67 -29.60 34.01
C THR A 2 38.36 -29.91 33.30
N LEU A 3 37.23 -29.63 33.95
CA LEU A 3 35.90 -29.73 33.34
C LEU A 3 35.73 -28.54 32.39
N ILE A 4 35.92 -28.79 31.09
CA ILE A 4 35.40 -27.90 30.05
C ILE A 4 33.87 -27.95 30.12
N ALA A 5 33.26 -26.90 30.68
CA ALA A 5 31.83 -26.72 30.59
C ALA A 5 31.44 -26.55 29.11
N PRO A 6 30.40 -27.22 28.61
CA PRO A 6 29.92 -27.00 27.25
C PRO A 6 29.45 -25.54 27.15
N VAL A 7 30.13 -24.74 26.34
CA VAL A 7 29.61 -23.42 25.95
C VAL A 7 28.39 -23.69 25.09
N PHE A 8 27.20 -23.54 25.68
CA PHE A 8 25.97 -23.49 24.90
C PHE A 8 26.10 -22.26 23.99
N LEU A 9 26.42 -22.48 22.72
CA LEU A 9 26.33 -21.43 21.70
C LEU A 9 24.85 -21.08 21.56
N THR A 10 24.38 -20.10 22.32
CA THR A 10 23.09 -19.48 22.03
C THR A 10 23.22 -18.85 20.65
N VAL A 11 22.49 -19.39 19.68
CA VAL A 11 22.33 -18.75 18.38
C VAL A 11 21.59 -17.45 18.66
N HIS A 12 22.32 -16.35 18.82
CA HIS A 12 21.72 -15.03 18.88
C HIS A 12 21.24 -14.72 17.47
N SER A 13 20.01 -15.12 17.15
CA SER A 13 19.36 -14.79 15.90
C SER A 13 19.27 -13.27 15.80
N ALA A 14 20.21 -12.66 15.07
CA ALA A 14 20.13 -11.26 14.70
C ALA A 14 18.94 -11.09 13.75
N ILE A 15 17.86 -10.50 14.24
CA ILE A 15 16.67 -10.22 13.43
C ILE A 15 17.07 -9.14 12.42
N PHE A 16 17.24 -9.53 11.16
CA PHE A 16 17.53 -8.58 10.07
C PHE A 16 16.27 -7.77 9.77
N ARG A 17 16.28 -6.49 10.15
CA ARG A 17 15.17 -5.57 9.94
C ARG A 17 15.35 -4.82 8.62
N ILE A 18 14.34 -4.87 7.76
CA ILE A 18 14.34 -4.27 6.42
C ILE A 18 13.22 -3.23 6.36
N PRO A 19 13.52 -1.97 5.99
CA PRO A 19 12.52 -0.94 5.76
C PRO A 19 11.43 -1.39 4.76
N PRO A 20 10.21 -0.85 4.86
CA PRO A 20 9.17 -1.15 3.92
C PRO A 20 9.51 -0.52 2.56
N LYS A 21 9.26 -1.25 1.48
CA LYS A 21 9.50 -0.76 0.12
C LYS A 21 8.38 -1.19 -0.81
N ILE A 22 7.64 -0.22 -1.36
CA ILE A 22 6.65 -0.47 -2.41
C ILE A 22 7.42 -0.71 -3.71
N TYR A 23 7.33 -1.92 -4.26
CA TYR A 23 8.00 -2.31 -5.50
C TYR A 23 7.05 -2.37 -6.70
N ASP A 24 5.75 -2.53 -6.45
CA ASP A 24 4.74 -2.54 -7.50
C ASP A 24 3.49 -1.77 -7.06
N ILE A 25 2.95 -0.96 -7.97
CA ILE A 25 1.72 -0.19 -7.77
C ILE A 25 1.03 0.02 -9.12
N SER A 26 -0.30 0.04 -9.13
CA SER A 26 -1.07 0.42 -10.31
C SER A 26 -0.60 1.76 -10.88
N THR A 27 -0.56 1.83 -12.21
CA THR A 27 -0.24 3.05 -12.94
C THR A 27 -1.46 3.95 -13.06
N ASP A 28 -1.21 5.22 -13.38
CA ASP A 28 -2.28 6.17 -13.69
C ASP A 28 -3.21 5.62 -14.77
N MET A 29 -4.52 5.86 -14.62
CA MET A 29 -5.53 5.28 -15.48
C MET A 29 -6.68 6.25 -15.78
N ILE A 30 -7.26 6.06 -16.96
CA ILE A 30 -8.47 6.75 -17.39
C ILE A 30 -9.57 5.70 -17.52
N VAL A 31 -10.64 5.87 -16.75
CA VAL A 31 -11.75 4.91 -16.65
C VAL A 31 -13.08 5.60 -16.93
N ASN A 32 -14.09 4.85 -17.36
CA ASN A 32 -15.42 5.41 -17.60
C ASN A 32 -16.23 5.42 -16.30
N GLU A 33 -17.04 6.46 -16.10
CA GLU A 33 -17.98 6.55 -14.97
C GLU A 33 -18.87 5.28 -14.91
N GLY A 34 -19.06 4.73 -13.72
CA GLY A 34 -19.83 3.51 -13.47
C GLY A 34 -19.06 2.19 -13.68
N THR A 35 -17.79 2.23 -14.07
CA THR A 35 -16.96 1.01 -14.15
C THR A 35 -16.36 0.62 -12.79
N ASN A 36 -16.01 -0.66 -12.64
CA ASN A 36 -15.29 -1.13 -11.46
C ASN A 36 -13.78 -0.97 -11.69
N VAL A 37 -13.06 -0.55 -10.66
CA VAL A 37 -11.62 -0.34 -10.67
C VAL A 37 -11.01 -1.09 -9.50
N THR A 38 -9.89 -1.77 -9.73
CA THR A 38 -9.08 -2.37 -8.66
C THR A 38 -7.68 -1.77 -8.75
N LEU A 39 -7.26 -1.04 -7.72
CA LEU A 39 -5.86 -0.63 -7.56
C LEU A 39 -5.08 -1.71 -6.82
N THR A 40 -3.81 -1.86 -7.15
CA THR A 40 -2.87 -2.82 -6.53
C THR A 40 -1.67 -2.07 -5.98
N CYS A 41 -1.18 -2.47 -4.81
CA CYS A 41 0.05 -1.98 -4.20
C CYS A 41 0.73 -3.11 -3.43
N LEU A 42 1.96 -3.42 -3.83
CA LEU A 42 2.76 -4.50 -3.24
C LEU A 42 4.05 -3.92 -2.66
N ALA A 43 4.34 -4.30 -1.42
CA ALA A 43 5.56 -3.91 -0.73
C ALA A 43 6.29 -5.12 -0.17
N THR A 44 7.57 -4.92 0.13
CA THR A 44 8.44 -5.86 0.85
C THR A 44 8.99 -5.18 2.09
N GLY A 45 9.38 -5.96 3.09
CA GLY A 45 9.95 -5.46 4.34
C GLY A 45 10.08 -6.58 5.37
N LYS A 46 10.86 -6.33 6.43
CA LYS A 46 10.97 -7.23 7.59
C LYS A 46 11.00 -6.41 8.88
N PRO A 47 9.96 -6.47 9.73
CA PRO A 47 8.71 -7.24 9.59
C PRO A 47 7.90 -6.90 8.33
N GLU A 48 7.03 -7.82 7.93
CA GLU A 48 6.17 -7.68 6.74
C GLU A 48 5.32 -6.41 6.86
N PRO A 49 5.31 -5.52 5.86
CA PRO A 49 4.64 -4.23 5.98
C PRO A 49 3.12 -4.35 5.89
N SER A 50 2.42 -3.53 6.66
CA SER A 50 0.98 -3.28 6.47
C SER A 50 0.77 -2.29 5.33
N ILE A 51 -0.17 -2.59 4.44
CA ILE A 51 -0.56 -1.73 3.31
C ILE A 51 -1.85 -1.00 3.61
N SER A 52 -1.89 0.30 3.30
CA SER A 52 -3.08 1.14 3.41
C SER A 52 -3.25 2.02 2.18
N TRP A 53 -4.51 2.33 1.86
CA TRP A 53 -4.91 3.21 0.77
C TRP A 53 -5.66 4.42 1.29
N ARG A 54 -5.46 5.56 0.64
CA ARG A 54 -6.21 6.81 0.90
C ARG A 54 -6.49 7.57 -0.37
N HIS A 55 -7.74 8.00 -0.54
CA HIS A 55 -8.09 9.01 -1.54
C HIS A 55 -7.73 10.41 -1.05
N ILE A 56 -6.87 11.11 -1.79
CA ILE A 56 -6.41 12.46 -1.47
C ILE A 56 -7.45 13.46 -1.97
N SER A 57 -8.57 13.54 -1.25
CA SER A 57 -9.62 14.54 -1.46
C SER A 57 -9.83 15.39 -0.21
N PRO A 58 -10.39 16.61 -0.34
CA PRO A 58 -10.74 17.44 0.82
C PRO A 58 -11.68 16.73 1.82
N SER A 59 -12.43 15.75 1.34
CA SER A 59 -13.35 14.92 2.10
C SER A 59 -12.73 13.58 2.53
N ALA A 60 -11.38 13.55 2.66
CA ALA A 60 -10.54 12.37 2.91
C ALA A 60 -11.32 11.22 3.57
N LYS A 61 -11.64 10.21 2.76
CA LYS A 61 -12.27 9.00 3.28
C LYS A 61 -11.28 8.26 4.19
N PRO A 62 -11.77 7.45 5.15
CA PRO A 62 -10.93 6.60 5.97
C PRO A 62 -9.98 5.74 5.14
N PHE A 63 -8.84 5.39 5.72
CA PHE A 63 -7.88 4.49 5.08
C PHE A 63 -8.49 3.09 4.90
N GLU A 64 -8.36 2.54 3.70
CA GLU A 64 -8.72 1.15 3.43
C GLU A 64 -7.45 0.29 3.53
N SER A 65 -7.49 -0.79 4.30
CA SER A 65 -6.34 -1.66 4.53
C SER A 65 -6.32 -2.80 3.52
N GLY A 66 -5.13 -3.10 2.98
CA GLY A 66 -4.94 -4.22 2.05
C GLY A 66 -4.12 -3.85 0.82
N GLN A 67 -3.60 -4.87 0.14
CA GLN A 67 -2.83 -4.72 -1.09
C GLN A 67 -3.69 -4.22 -2.26
N TYR A 68 -5.00 -4.48 -2.20
CA TYR A 68 -5.96 -4.12 -3.24
C TYR A 68 -6.96 -3.09 -2.72
N LEU A 69 -7.35 -2.15 -3.58
CA LEU A 69 -8.46 -1.24 -3.34
C LEU A 69 -9.49 -1.42 -4.45
N ASP A 70 -10.66 -1.95 -4.09
CA ASP A 70 -11.76 -2.16 -5.02
C ASP A 70 -12.75 -0.99 -4.96
N ILE A 71 -12.95 -0.33 -6.10
CA ILE A 71 -13.89 0.77 -6.29
C ILE A 71 -14.97 0.29 -7.25
N TYR A 72 -16.17 0.06 -6.72
CA TYR A 72 -17.30 -0.40 -7.52
C TYR A 72 -18.09 0.80 -8.06
N GLY A 73 -18.39 0.80 -9.36
CA GLY A 73 -19.20 1.83 -9.99
C GLY A 73 -18.64 3.24 -9.81
N ILE A 74 -17.37 3.46 -10.18
CA ILE A 74 -16.65 4.71 -9.88
C ILE A 74 -17.40 5.95 -10.38
N THR A 75 -17.53 6.94 -9.51
CA THR A 75 -18.19 8.22 -9.79
C THR A 75 -17.15 9.34 -10.01
N ARG A 76 -17.58 10.45 -10.60
CA ARG A 76 -16.71 11.60 -10.86
C ARG A 76 -16.06 12.21 -9.60
N ASP A 77 -16.73 12.16 -8.45
CA ASP A 77 -16.23 12.68 -7.16
C ASP A 77 -15.12 11.80 -6.56
N GLN A 78 -15.00 10.56 -7.06
CA GLN A 78 -13.92 9.64 -6.71
C GLN A 78 -12.69 9.80 -7.63
N ALA A 79 -12.75 10.67 -8.65
CA ALA A 79 -11.57 10.99 -9.45
C ALA A 79 -10.48 11.64 -8.58
N GLY A 80 -9.23 11.52 -9.03
CA GLY A 80 -8.08 12.18 -8.39
C GLY A 80 -7.01 11.21 -7.95
N VAL A 81 -6.25 11.63 -6.93
CA VAL A 81 -5.04 10.94 -6.50
C VAL A 81 -5.37 9.97 -5.37
N TYR A 82 -4.94 8.73 -5.54
CA TYR A 82 -4.94 7.70 -4.52
C TYR A 82 -3.51 7.46 -4.05
N GLU A 83 -3.33 7.35 -2.74
CA GLU A 83 -2.05 7.14 -2.09
C GLU A 83 -2.03 5.76 -1.44
N CYS A 84 -1.02 4.97 -1.76
CA CYS A 84 -0.68 3.75 -1.04
C CYS A 84 0.46 4.02 -0.05
N GLY A 85 0.29 3.61 1.20
CA GLY A 85 1.33 3.60 2.22
C GLY A 85 1.68 2.17 2.65
N ALA A 86 2.97 1.87 2.73
CA ALA A 86 3.51 0.62 3.28
C ALA A 86 4.30 0.92 4.56
N GLU A 87 3.87 0.37 5.69
CA GLU A 87 4.41 0.67 7.01
C GLU A 87 4.93 -0.58 7.72
N ASN A 88 6.08 -0.45 8.38
CA ASN A 88 6.54 -1.38 9.40
C ASN A 88 7.28 -0.61 10.52
N ASP A 89 7.76 -1.31 11.54
CA ASP A 89 8.41 -0.71 12.72
C ASP A 89 9.87 -0.25 12.50
N VAL A 90 10.36 -0.28 11.25
CA VAL A 90 11.77 -0.02 10.92
C VAL A 90 12.02 1.42 10.48
N SER A 91 11.09 2.02 9.73
CA SER A 91 11.23 3.39 9.22
C SER A 91 9.86 4.04 9.03
N PHE A 92 9.85 5.30 8.60
CA PHE A 92 8.64 5.93 8.08
C PHE A 92 8.07 5.12 6.90
N PRO A 93 6.75 5.19 6.67
CA PRO A 93 6.11 4.47 5.57
C PRO A 93 6.69 4.85 4.20
N ASP A 94 6.87 3.87 3.32
CA ASP A 94 7.09 4.14 1.90
C ASP A 94 5.74 4.46 1.26
N VAL A 95 5.70 5.53 0.46
CA VAL A 95 4.44 6.07 -0.07
C VAL A 95 4.54 6.23 -1.57
N LYS A 96 3.52 5.73 -2.28
CA LYS A 96 3.36 5.92 -3.72
C LYS A 96 1.95 6.38 -4.06
N LYS A 97 1.81 7.03 -5.21
CA LYS A 97 0.55 7.64 -5.66
C LYS A 97 0.19 7.16 -7.05
N VAL A 98 -1.11 7.10 -7.31
CA VAL A 98 -1.71 6.79 -8.61
C VAL A 98 -2.87 7.76 -8.86
N GLN A 99 -3.00 8.23 -10.09
CA GLN A 99 -4.07 9.12 -10.52
C GLN A 99 -5.14 8.35 -11.31
N ILE A 100 -6.39 8.49 -10.87
CA ILE A 100 -7.56 8.03 -11.63
C ILE A 100 -8.25 9.24 -12.25
N THR A 101 -8.37 9.23 -13.58
CA THR A 101 -9.22 10.17 -14.32
C THR A 101 -10.50 9.46 -14.73
N VAL A 102 -11.65 10.09 -14.48
CA VAL A 102 -12.97 9.53 -14.81
C VAL A 102 -13.55 10.23 -16.04
N ASN A 103 -13.72 9.49 -17.13
CA ASN A 103 -14.44 9.92 -18.32
C ASN A 103 -15.95 9.90 -18.04
N CYS A 104 -16.54 11.08 -18.04
CA CYS A 104 -17.99 11.25 -17.93
C CYS A 104 -18.62 11.15 -19.32
N LYS A 105 -19.76 10.47 -19.46
CA LYS A 105 -20.61 10.69 -20.64
C LYS A 105 -21.25 12.06 -20.44
N SER A 106 -21.00 12.99 -21.36
CA SER A 106 -21.62 14.31 -21.34
C SER A 106 -23.13 14.14 -21.19
N ALA A 107 -23.71 14.75 -20.15
CA ALA A 107 -25.15 14.88 -20.04
C ALA A 107 -25.58 15.89 -21.11
N HIS A 108 -25.81 15.40 -22.33
CA HIS A 108 -26.56 16.14 -23.32
C HIS A 108 -28.00 16.24 -22.81
N PHE A 109 -28.31 17.41 -22.22
CA PHE A 109 -29.67 17.90 -22.06
C PHE A 109 -30.14 18.53 -23.37
#